data_AF-A0A7Y9EQ32-F1
#
_entry.id   AF-A0A7Y9EQ32-F1
#
_cell.length_a   1.000
_cell.length_b   1.000
_cell.length_c   1.000
_cell.angle_alpha   90.00
_cell.angle_beta   90.00
_cell.angle_gamma   90.00
#
_symmetry.space_group_name_H-M   'P 1'
#
loop_
_entity.id
_entity.type
_entity.pdbx_description
1 polymer ?
#
loop_
_entity_poly.entity_id
_entity_poly.type
_entity_poly.pdbx_seq_one_letter_code
_entity_poly.pdbx_strand_id
1 'polypeptide(L)'
;MAECGPFLAFAQLYARDVPDLAPPPHADLLQVLWCPWDHDDLSCPAVILRWRRADEVTVALDPQPEPELMEYGAYLPDPCVLYPEQIVEYQYADFLPADLHRRLREWSQETGHSYQDLSIASGMKVGGWSSWHLTDPYPMICECGADLELLLCIDGSEWDGNRTWQPVEDIEIKSAEQFHRHPPLNSPTNITIGRGYGLWIFTCPVSHDHPHQMSMQ
;
A
#
# COMPACT_ATOMS: atom_id res chain seq x y z
N MET A 1 -12.89 20.38 14.21
CA MET A 1 -12.96 19.43 13.10
C MET A 1 -12.96 20.26 11.83
N ALA A 2 -11.84 20.34 11.14
CA ALA A 2 -11.87 20.87 9.77
C ALA A 2 -12.86 20.00 8.98
N GLU A 3 -13.81 20.61 8.30
CA GLU A 3 -14.65 19.88 7.34
C GLU A 3 -13.72 19.26 6.31
N CYS A 4 -13.84 17.95 6.11
CA CYS A 4 -12.97 17.22 5.19
C CYS A 4 -13.10 17.85 3.78
N GLY A 5 -11.96 18.26 3.21
CA GLY A 5 -11.91 18.85 1.88
C GLY A 5 -12.29 17.85 0.77
N PRO A 6 -12.23 18.27 -0.51
CA PRO A 6 -12.51 17.36 -1.62
C PRO A 6 -11.51 16.20 -1.64
N PHE A 7 -12.02 14.98 -1.86
CA PHE A 7 -11.18 13.80 -2.03
C PHE A 7 -10.61 13.76 -3.46
N LEU A 8 -9.33 13.41 -3.57
CA LEU A 8 -8.64 13.16 -4.84
C LEU A 8 -8.77 11.68 -5.23
N ALA A 9 -8.78 11.40 -6.53
CA ALA A 9 -8.57 10.05 -7.01
C ALA A 9 -7.10 9.67 -6.83
N PHE A 10 -6.83 8.66 -6.02
CA PHE A 10 -5.48 8.18 -5.76
C PHE A 10 -5.12 7.03 -6.70
N ALA A 11 -5.98 6.00 -6.74
CA ALA A 11 -5.76 4.82 -7.55
C ALA A 11 -7.08 4.27 -8.10
N GLN A 12 -6.99 3.61 -9.24
CA GLN A 12 -8.07 2.85 -9.84
C GLN A 12 -7.56 1.47 -10.26
N LEU A 13 -8.06 0.43 -9.59
CA LEU A 13 -7.55 -0.94 -9.71
C LEU A 13 -8.65 -1.83 -10.30
N TYR A 14 -8.37 -2.45 -11.44
CA TYR A 14 -9.27 -3.40 -12.06
C TYR A 14 -8.97 -4.81 -11.60
N ALA A 15 -9.99 -5.58 -11.22
CA ALA A 15 -9.83 -6.95 -10.74
C ALA A 15 -9.21 -7.89 -11.79
N ARG A 16 -9.40 -7.60 -13.08
CA ARG A 16 -8.75 -8.34 -14.18
C ARG A 16 -7.24 -8.12 -14.28
N ASP A 17 -6.76 -6.99 -13.76
CA ASP A 17 -5.35 -6.57 -13.86
C ASP A 17 -4.62 -6.82 -12.52
N VAL A 18 -5.36 -6.96 -11.42
CA VAL A 18 -4.84 -7.22 -10.06
C VAL A 18 -5.52 -8.46 -9.46
N PRO A 19 -4.91 -9.66 -9.58
CA PRO A 19 -5.52 -10.92 -9.15
C PRO A 19 -5.90 -10.97 -7.67
N ASP A 20 -5.10 -10.32 -6.80
CA ASP A 20 -5.26 -10.38 -5.34
C ASP A 20 -6.23 -9.32 -4.78
N LEU A 21 -6.91 -8.54 -5.63
CA LEU A 21 -7.81 -7.46 -5.23
C LEU A 21 -9.11 -7.92 -4.53
N ALA A 22 -9.49 -9.20 -4.67
CA ALA A 22 -10.66 -9.82 -4.01
C ALA A 22 -11.95 -8.94 -4.00
N PRO A 23 -12.51 -8.60 -5.16
CA PRO A 23 -13.67 -7.72 -5.25
C PRO A 23 -14.96 -8.36 -4.71
N PRO A 24 -15.95 -7.56 -4.28
CA PRO A 24 -17.28 -8.08 -3.99
C PRO A 24 -17.98 -8.58 -5.27
N PRO A 25 -18.98 -9.48 -5.18
CA PRO A 25 -19.58 -10.13 -6.36
C PRO A 25 -20.21 -9.20 -7.41
N HIS A 26 -20.48 -7.94 -7.06
CA HIS A 26 -21.17 -6.96 -7.90
C HIS A 26 -20.24 -5.89 -8.48
N ALA A 27 -18.92 -6.02 -8.30
CA ALA A 27 -17.92 -5.05 -8.73
C ALA A 27 -16.70 -5.76 -9.34
N ASP A 28 -15.99 -5.06 -10.22
CA ASP A 28 -14.74 -5.49 -10.85
C ASP A 28 -13.71 -4.33 -10.91
N LEU A 29 -13.99 -3.24 -10.21
CA LEU A 29 -13.17 -2.04 -10.11
C LEU A 29 -13.18 -1.49 -8.68
N LEU A 30 -11.99 -1.25 -8.13
CA LEU A 30 -11.80 -0.45 -6.92
C LEU A 30 -11.29 0.94 -7.29
N GLN A 31 -11.99 1.97 -6.80
CA GLN A 31 -11.48 3.34 -6.77
C GLN A 31 -11.07 3.68 -5.34
N VAL A 32 -9.83 4.13 -5.19
CA VAL A 32 -9.27 4.64 -3.94
C VAL A 32 -9.27 6.16 -4.05
N LEU A 33 -10.02 6.81 -3.17
CA LEU A 33 -10.06 8.25 -3.05
C LEU A 33 -9.45 8.63 -1.71
N TRP A 34 -8.69 9.73 -1.64
CA TRP A 34 -8.15 10.18 -0.36
C TRP A 34 -8.19 11.69 -0.16
N CYS A 35 -8.22 12.11 1.11
CA CYS A 35 -8.13 13.51 1.48
C CYS A 35 -6.65 13.90 1.60
N PRO A 36 -6.16 14.94 0.91
CA PRO A 36 -4.76 15.35 0.96
C PRO A 36 -4.42 16.19 2.21
N TRP A 37 -4.98 15.82 3.35
CA TRP A 37 -4.78 16.47 4.65
C TRP A 37 -4.56 15.41 5.72
N ASP A 38 -3.78 15.75 6.75
CA ASP A 38 -3.63 14.88 7.90
C ASP A 38 -4.89 14.92 8.78
N HIS A 39 -5.28 13.75 9.27
CA HIS A 39 -6.39 13.59 10.20
C HIS A 39 -5.88 13.14 11.58
N ASP A 40 -6.46 13.72 12.63
CA ASP A 40 -5.95 13.70 14.01
C ASP A 40 -5.70 12.30 14.60
N ASP A 41 -6.39 11.25 14.13
CA ASP A 41 -6.27 9.90 14.71
C ASP A 41 -4.95 9.20 14.35
N LEU A 42 -4.49 9.36 13.11
CA LEU A 42 -3.32 8.67 12.57
C LEU A 42 -2.27 9.61 11.97
N SER A 43 -2.53 10.92 11.92
CA SER A 43 -1.69 11.90 11.21
C SER A 43 -1.41 11.48 9.77
N CYS A 44 -2.45 11.01 9.09
CA CYS A 44 -2.39 10.51 7.71
C CYS A 44 -3.63 10.91 6.90
N PRO A 45 -3.61 10.74 5.56
CA PRO A 45 -4.77 10.92 4.71
C PRO A 45 -5.96 10.06 5.14
N ALA A 46 -7.16 10.62 5.10
CA ALA A 46 -8.39 9.83 5.17
C ALA A 46 -8.64 9.16 3.82
N VAL A 47 -9.04 7.88 3.83
CA VAL A 47 -9.30 7.10 2.61
C VAL A 47 -10.77 6.75 2.47
N ILE A 48 -11.25 6.77 1.23
CA ILE A 48 -12.54 6.28 0.82
C ILE A 48 -12.33 5.20 -0.24
N LEU A 49 -12.87 4.01 0.02
CA LEU A 49 -12.90 2.91 -0.92
C LEU A 49 -14.27 2.89 -1.64
N ARG A 50 -14.25 2.75 -2.96
CA ARG A 50 -15.45 2.64 -3.79
C ARG A 50 -15.33 1.47 -4.75
N TRP A 51 -16.10 0.42 -4.48
CA TRP A 51 -16.30 -0.69 -5.39
C TRP A 51 -17.33 -0.32 -6.45
N ARG A 52 -17.00 -0.57 -7.72
CA ARG A 52 -17.85 -0.27 -8.88
C ARG A 52 -17.78 -1.39 -9.92
N ARG A 53 -18.77 -1.39 -10.81
CA ARG A 53 -18.61 -2.04 -12.10
C ARG A 53 -17.85 -1.10 -13.05
N ALA A 54 -16.84 -1.62 -13.73
CA ALA A 54 -16.00 -0.88 -14.66
C ALA A 54 -16.83 -0.30 -15.82
N ASP A 55 -17.84 -1.01 -16.28
CA ASP A 55 -18.72 -0.59 -17.38
C ASP A 55 -19.66 0.59 -17.02
N GLU A 56 -19.85 0.86 -15.73
CA GLU A 56 -20.61 2.01 -15.23
C GLU A 56 -19.76 3.29 -15.12
N VAL A 57 -18.43 3.19 -15.25
CA VAL A 57 -17.53 4.33 -15.23
C VAL A 57 -17.38 4.89 -16.65
N THR A 58 -18.31 5.76 -17.04
CA THR A 58 -18.46 6.20 -18.44
C THR A 58 -17.70 7.48 -18.79
N VAL A 59 -17.37 8.34 -17.82
CA VAL A 59 -16.68 9.61 -18.05
C VAL A 59 -15.51 9.72 -17.08
N ALA A 60 -14.30 9.52 -17.60
CA ALA A 60 -13.08 9.89 -16.90
C ALA A 60 -12.86 11.41 -17.05
N LEU A 61 -12.54 12.07 -15.95
CA LEU A 61 -12.13 13.48 -15.98
C LEU A 61 -10.66 13.56 -16.36
N ASP A 62 -10.34 14.34 -17.38
CA ASP A 62 -8.98 14.66 -17.81
C ASP A 62 -8.90 16.17 -18.15
N PRO A 63 -8.14 16.98 -17.37
CA PRO A 63 -7.31 16.58 -16.24
C PRO A 63 -8.12 16.20 -14.99
N GLN A 64 -7.50 15.41 -14.11
CA GLN A 64 -8.05 15.15 -12.78
C GLN A 64 -8.25 16.48 -12.05
N PRO A 65 -9.40 16.70 -11.36
CA PRO A 65 -9.59 17.90 -10.56
C PRO A 65 -8.52 17.98 -9.47
N GLU A 66 -7.66 19.00 -9.55
CA GLU A 66 -6.73 19.33 -8.48
C GLU A 66 -7.49 20.04 -7.34
N PRO A 67 -7.15 19.78 -6.06
CA PRO A 67 -7.78 20.51 -4.96
C PRO A 67 -7.32 21.96 -4.99
N GLU A 68 -8.24 22.91 -4.75
CA GLU A 68 -7.90 24.33 -4.68
C GLU A 68 -6.92 24.65 -3.53
N LEU A 69 -6.92 23.82 -2.47
CA LEU A 69 -6.08 23.93 -1.29
C LEU A 69 -5.56 22.56 -0.87
N MET A 70 -4.24 22.40 -0.81
CA MET A 70 -3.56 21.27 -0.21
C MET A 70 -2.59 21.77 0.86
N GLU A 71 -2.50 21.05 1.98
CA GLU A 71 -1.52 21.37 3.02
C GLU A 71 -0.10 21.02 2.56
N TYR A 72 0.06 19.89 1.87
CA TYR A 72 1.34 19.38 1.37
C TYR A 72 1.19 18.77 -0.02
N GLY A 73 2.18 18.97 -0.90
CA GLY A 73 2.25 18.29 -2.20
C GLY A 73 2.55 16.79 -2.10
N ALA A 74 2.93 16.30 -0.92
CA ALA A 74 3.30 14.90 -0.66
C ALA A 74 2.14 13.89 -0.79
N TYR A 75 0.89 14.36 -0.83
CA TYR A 75 -0.32 13.55 -1.02
C TYR A 75 -0.95 13.71 -2.41
N LEU A 76 -0.27 14.40 -3.33
CA LEU A 76 -0.67 14.46 -4.73
C LEU A 76 0.22 13.52 -5.55
N PRO A 77 -0.30 12.37 -6.03
CA PRO A 77 0.52 11.45 -6.80
C PRO A 77 0.81 12.01 -8.19
N ASP A 78 2.03 11.81 -8.68
CA ASP A 78 2.32 11.94 -10.10
C ASP A 78 1.55 10.86 -10.87
N PRO A 79 0.75 11.20 -11.91
CA PRO A 79 -0.02 10.21 -12.65
C PRO A 79 0.88 9.16 -13.33
N CYS A 80 0.62 7.89 -13.07
CA CYS A 80 1.38 6.78 -13.63
C CYS A 80 0.48 5.61 -14.07
N VAL A 81 1.01 4.74 -14.93
CA VAL A 81 0.40 3.45 -15.25
C VAL A 81 1.03 2.39 -14.35
N LEU A 82 0.21 1.47 -13.84
CA LEU A 82 0.66 0.37 -13.00
C LEU A 82 1.08 -0.83 -13.85
N TYR A 83 2.12 -1.53 -13.39
CA TYR A 83 2.56 -2.82 -13.94
C TYR A 83 2.60 -3.86 -12.81
N PRO A 84 1.45 -4.45 -12.44
CA PRO A 84 1.39 -5.37 -11.30
C PRO A 84 2.23 -6.63 -11.54
N GLU A 85 3.02 -7.03 -10.54
CA GLU A 85 3.69 -8.32 -10.47
C GLU A 85 3.10 -9.12 -9.30
N GLN A 86 2.75 -10.39 -9.54
CA GLN A 86 2.28 -11.26 -8.48
C GLN A 86 3.46 -11.99 -7.83
N ILE A 87 3.65 -11.74 -6.55
CA ILE A 87 4.72 -12.32 -5.73
C ILE A 87 4.15 -13.13 -4.56
N VAL A 88 5.00 -13.94 -3.93
CA VAL A 88 4.64 -14.67 -2.70
C VAL A 88 5.27 -13.98 -1.51
N GLU A 89 4.42 -13.58 -0.57
CA GLU A 89 4.82 -13.04 0.72
C GLU A 89 4.54 -14.02 1.85
N TYR A 90 5.20 -13.79 2.98
CA TYR A 90 5.01 -14.53 4.22
C TYR A 90 4.73 -13.57 5.38
N GLN A 91 4.00 -14.07 6.36
CA GLN A 91 3.57 -13.31 7.54
C GLN A 91 4.74 -12.66 8.29
N TYR A 92 4.46 -11.50 8.88
CA TYR A 92 5.39 -10.76 9.75
C TYR A 92 5.94 -11.67 10.85
N ALA A 93 7.23 -11.52 11.13
CA ALA A 93 7.93 -12.47 11.98
C ALA A 93 7.18 -12.71 13.30
N ASP A 94 6.76 -11.65 14.01
CA ASP A 94 6.17 -11.71 15.36
C ASP A 94 4.82 -12.45 15.47
N PHE A 95 4.17 -12.75 14.35
CA PHE A 95 2.96 -13.59 14.34
C PHE A 95 3.26 -15.06 14.06
N LEU A 96 4.52 -15.43 13.82
CA LEU A 96 4.90 -16.81 13.55
C LEU A 96 4.97 -17.63 14.85
N PRO A 97 4.78 -18.96 14.76
CA PRO A 97 5.02 -19.86 15.89
C PRO A 97 6.44 -19.70 16.49
N ALA A 98 6.54 -19.82 17.82
CA ALA A 98 7.79 -19.58 18.55
C ALA A 98 8.96 -20.49 18.10
N ASP A 99 8.67 -21.72 17.68
CA ASP A 99 9.68 -22.64 17.15
C ASP A 99 10.21 -22.19 15.79
N LEU A 100 9.35 -21.66 14.92
CA LEU A 100 9.74 -21.12 13.61
C LEU A 100 10.57 -19.85 13.80
N HIS A 101 10.17 -18.95 14.68
CA HIS A 101 10.97 -17.78 15.06
C HIS A 101 12.38 -18.13 15.49
N ARG A 102 12.54 -19.15 16.34
CA ARG A 102 13.86 -19.60 16.79
C ARG A 102 14.72 -20.07 15.61
N ARG A 103 14.14 -20.86 14.70
CA ARG A 103 14.82 -21.34 13.49
C ARG A 103 15.20 -20.20 12.55
N LEU A 104 14.34 -19.19 12.39
CA LEU A 104 14.64 -18.00 11.59
C LEU A 104 15.78 -17.17 12.18
N ARG A 105 15.87 -17.07 13.52
CA ARG A 105 17.01 -16.41 14.19
C ARG A 105 18.32 -17.17 13.95
N GLU A 106 18.31 -18.50 14.06
CA GLU A 106 19.48 -19.35 13.77
C GLU A 106 19.91 -19.19 12.30
N TRP A 107 18.96 -19.31 11.36
CA TRP A 107 19.21 -19.10 9.93
C TRP A 107 19.75 -17.70 9.60
N SER A 108 19.22 -16.66 10.24
CA SER A 108 19.70 -15.28 10.05
C SER A 108 21.14 -15.10 10.52
N GLN A 109 21.52 -15.72 11.64
CA GLN A 109 22.90 -15.70 12.13
C GLN A 109 23.86 -16.46 11.20
N GLU A 110 23.41 -17.57 10.61
CA GLU A 110 24.21 -18.40 9.70
C GLU A 110 24.39 -17.75 8.32
N THR A 111 23.36 -17.09 7.80
CA THR A 111 23.35 -16.57 6.42
C THR A 111 23.62 -15.07 6.33
N GLY A 112 23.40 -14.32 7.41
CA GLY A 112 23.42 -12.87 7.42
C GLY A 112 22.17 -12.22 6.78
N HIS A 113 21.18 -13.01 6.36
CA HIS A 113 19.93 -12.49 5.80
C HIS A 113 18.90 -12.19 6.91
N SER A 114 18.04 -11.21 6.64
CA SER A 114 16.89 -10.88 7.46
C SER A 114 15.65 -11.56 6.87
N TYR A 115 14.93 -12.36 7.66
CA TYR A 115 13.66 -12.95 7.19
C TYR A 115 12.67 -11.84 6.85
N GLN A 116 12.67 -10.78 7.64
CA GLN A 116 11.73 -9.69 7.51
C GLN A 116 11.91 -8.97 6.16
N ASP A 117 13.16 -8.78 5.74
CA ASP A 117 13.48 -8.15 4.45
C ASP A 117 13.08 -9.04 3.26
N LEU A 118 13.01 -10.35 3.45
CA LEU A 118 12.71 -11.34 2.39
C LEU A 118 11.27 -11.88 2.41
N SER A 119 10.48 -11.58 3.44
CA SER A 119 9.15 -12.16 3.64
C SER A 119 8.03 -11.23 3.18
N ILE A 120 8.23 -9.92 3.32
CA ILE A 120 7.24 -8.90 3.02
C ILE A 120 7.90 -7.93 2.04
N ALA A 121 7.32 -7.78 0.85
CA ALA A 121 7.80 -6.81 -0.11
C ALA A 121 7.56 -5.39 0.39
N SER A 122 8.55 -4.55 0.12
CA SER A 122 8.45 -3.09 0.19
C SER A 122 7.52 -2.58 -0.91
N GLY A 123 7.10 -1.32 -0.81
CA GLY A 123 6.39 -0.67 -1.90
C GLY A 123 4.88 -0.75 -1.86
N MET A 124 4.29 -0.33 -2.98
CA MET A 124 2.85 -0.39 -3.16
C MET A 124 2.42 -1.81 -3.52
N LYS A 125 1.41 -2.33 -2.81
CA LYS A 125 0.91 -3.68 -3.08
C LYS A 125 -0.54 -3.86 -2.68
N VAL A 126 -1.19 -4.83 -3.32
CA VAL A 126 -2.57 -5.23 -3.05
C VAL A 126 -2.55 -6.62 -2.45
N GLY A 127 -3.25 -6.81 -1.33
CA GLY A 127 -3.21 -8.08 -0.60
C GLY A 127 -1.86 -8.34 0.06
N GLY A 128 -1.59 -9.63 0.32
CA GLY A 128 -0.35 -10.08 0.94
C GLY A 128 -0.34 -9.92 2.47
N TRP A 129 0.84 -9.64 3.02
CA TRP A 129 1.05 -9.51 4.46
C TRP A 129 1.47 -8.09 4.86
N SER A 130 0.96 -7.65 6.00
CA SER A 130 1.30 -6.35 6.60
C SER A 130 2.64 -6.39 7.32
N SER A 131 3.41 -5.32 7.23
CA SER A 131 4.58 -5.14 8.10
C SER A 131 4.24 -4.35 9.36
N TRP A 132 5.03 -4.52 10.43
CA TRP A 132 4.83 -3.91 11.75
C TRP A 132 6.16 -3.35 12.30
N HIS A 133 6.83 -2.53 11.51
CA HIS A 133 8.16 -2.01 11.82
C HIS A 133 8.17 -0.77 12.71
N LEU A 134 7.12 0.05 12.64
CA LEU A 134 7.04 1.31 13.37
C LEU A 134 6.43 1.11 14.76
N THR A 135 5.41 0.26 14.85
CA THR A 135 4.69 -0.01 16.10
C THR A 135 4.72 -1.50 16.43
N ASP A 136 4.58 -1.83 17.71
CA ASP A 136 4.32 -3.22 18.10
C ASP A 136 3.08 -3.75 17.36
N PRO A 137 3.08 -5.01 16.88
CA PRO A 137 1.94 -5.57 16.21
C PRO A 137 0.71 -5.63 17.13
N TYR A 138 -0.46 -5.26 16.60
CA TYR A 138 -1.72 -5.35 17.33
C TYR A 138 -2.83 -5.96 16.47
N PRO A 139 -3.85 -6.59 17.09
CA PRO A 139 -4.94 -7.19 16.33
C PRO A 139 -5.75 -6.14 15.56
N MET A 140 -5.89 -6.34 14.25
CA MET A 140 -6.77 -5.56 13.38
C MET A 140 -8.10 -6.28 13.27
N ILE A 141 -9.04 -5.98 14.19
CA ILE A 141 -10.31 -6.73 14.30
C ILE A 141 -11.47 -5.89 13.78
N CYS A 142 -12.27 -6.50 12.89
CA CYS A 142 -13.51 -5.91 12.39
C CYS A 142 -14.59 -5.88 13.47
N GLU A 143 -15.58 -5.01 13.33
CA GLU A 143 -16.76 -4.99 14.21
C GLU A 143 -17.56 -6.31 14.24
N CYS A 144 -17.44 -7.13 13.18
CA CYS A 144 -18.04 -8.46 13.14
C CYS A 144 -17.21 -9.55 13.83
N GLY A 145 -16.02 -9.21 14.34
CA GLY A 145 -15.11 -10.11 15.06
C GLY A 145 -14.12 -10.89 14.19
N ALA A 146 -14.15 -10.73 12.86
CA ALA A 146 -13.14 -11.29 11.97
C ALA A 146 -11.84 -10.48 12.00
N ASP A 147 -10.70 -11.17 11.84
CA ASP A 147 -9.42 -10.52 11.53
C ASP A 147 -9.55 -9.80 10.19
N LEU A 148 -9.13 -8.53 10.15
CA LEU A 148 -9.05 -7.77 8.91
C LEU A 148 -7.86 -8.24 8.09
N GLU A 149 -8.04 -8.28 6.77
CA GLU A 149 -7.00 -8.64 5.81
C GLU A 149 -6.46 -7.37 5.14
N LEU A 150 -5.17 -7.38 4.80
CA LEU A 150 -4.55 -6.28 4.07
C LEU A 150 -5.20 -6.16 2.68
N LEU A 151 -5.74 -4.99 2.37
CA LEU A 151 -6.24 -4.68 1.02
C LEU A 151 -5.16 -3.97 0.21
N LEU A 152 -4.56 -2.90 0.75
CA LEU A 152 -3.66 -2.03 0.02
C LEU A 152 -2.59 -1.47 0.96
N CYS A 153 -1.32 -1.56 0.53
CA CYS A 153 -0.21 -0.80 1.08
C CYS A 153 0.12 0.33 0.10
N ILE A 154 0.23 1.55 0.62
CA ILE A 154 0.68 2.74 -0.11
C ILE A 154 2.00 3.17 0.49
N ASP A 155 3.06 3.14 -0.31
CA ASP A 155 4.42 3.53 0.09
C ASP A 155 4.94 4.61 -0.87
N GLY A 156 5.85 5.45 -0.40
CA GLY A 156 6.57 6.41 -1.24
C GLY A 156 7.68 5.76 -2.06
N SER A 157 8.09 4.54 -1.72
CA SER A 157 9.17 3.81 -2.41
C SER A 157 8.83 2.35 -2.68
N GLU A 158 8.88 1.91 -3.94
CA GLU A 158 8.60 0.55 -4.40
C GLU A 158 9.62 -0.49 -3.90
N TRP A 159 10.86 -0.08 -3.67
CA TRP A 159 11.87 -0.93 -3.03
C TRP A 159 12.81 -0.09 -2.17
N ASP A 160 13.48 -0.74 -1.22
CA ASP A 160 14.42 -0.11 -0.31
C ASP A 160 15.85 -0.01 -0.91
N GLY A 161 16.79 0.50 -0.11
CA GLY A 161 18.19 0.63 -0.54
C GLY A 161 18.93 -0.69 -0.76
N ASN A 162 18.43 -1.83 -0.26
CA ASN A 162 19.09 -3.13 -0.43
C ASN A 162 18.67 -3.83 -1.74
N ARG A 163 17.63 -3.33 -2.42
CA ARG A 163 17.18 -3.75 -3.76
C ARG A 163 16.70 -5.22 -3.81
N THR A 164 16.33 -5.80 -2.67
CA THR A 164 15.80 -7.18 -2.58
C THR A 164 14.57 -7.36 -3.46
N TRP A 165 13.66 -6.38 -3.42
CA TRP A 165 12.39 -6.39 -4.15
C TRP A 165 12.43 -5.54 -5.41
N GLN A 166 13.63 -5.19 -5.88
CA GLN A 166 13.73 -4.47 -7.15
C GLN A 166 13.30 -5.39 -8.30
N PRO A 167 12.43 -4.92 -9.22
CA PRO A 167 12.08 -5.65 -10.43
C PRO A 167 13.33 -6.06 -11.22
N VAL A 168 13.34 -7.29 -11.74
CA VAL A 168 14.52 -7.84 -12.42
C VAL A 168 14.87 -7.07 -13.69
N GLU A 169 13.86 -6.48 -14.34
CA GLU A 169 13.97 -5.61 -15.50
C GLU A 169 14.73 -4.31 -15.19
N ASP A 170 14.72 -3.87 -13.94
CA ASP A 170 15.32 -2.61 -13.49
C ASP A 170 16.74 -2.79 -12.89
N ILE A 171 17.22 -4.03 -12.75
CA ILE A 171 18.54 -4.33 -12.15
C ILE A 171 19.68 -3.67 -12.92
N GLU A 172 19.63 -3.73 -14.25
CA GLU A 172 20.71 -3.25 -15.13
C GLU A 172 20.78 -1.71 -15.23
N ILE A 173 19.77 -1.00 -14.71
CA ILE A 173 19.78 0.45 -14.66
C ILE A 173 20.84 0.89 -13.64
N LYS A 174 21.92 1.50 -14.13
CA LYS A 174 23.05 1.90 -13.29
C LYS A 174 22.56 2.82 -12.18
N SER A 175 23.05 2.61 -10.95
CA SER A 175 22.67 3.42 -9.78
C SER A 175 22.75 4.93 -10.02
N ALA A 176 23.74 5.40 -10.78
CA ALA A 176 23.85 6.81 -11.16
C ALA A 176 22.69 7.31 -12.05
N GLU A 177 22.17 6.47 -12.95
CA GLU A 177 21.03 6.81 -13.82
C GLU A 177 19.71 6.81 -13.04
N GLN A 178 19.61 6.02 -11.97
CA GLN A 178 18.42 5.97 -11.09
C GLN A 178 18.21 7.30 -10.35
N PHE A 179 19.27 7.86 -9.74
CA PHE A 179 19.19 9.11 -8.97
C PHE A 179 19.17 10.39 -9.82
N HIS A 180 19.49 10.28 -11.11
CA HIS A 180 19.40 11.40 -12.06
C HIS A 180 18.07 11.41 -12.86
N ARG A 181 17.17 10.46 -12.57
CA ARG A 181 15.81 10.41 -13.13
C ARG A 181 14.85 11.16 -12.21
N HIS A 182 13.90 11.87 -12.81
CA HIS A 182 12.78 12.49 -12.10
C HIS A 182 11.44 12.00 -12.70
N PRO A 183 10.58 11.36 -11.89
CA PRO A 183 10.84 10.89 -10.53
C PRO A 183 11.90 9.76 -10.48
N PRO A 184 12.50 9.47 -9.31
CA PRO A 184 13.34 8.30 -9.11
C PRO A 184 12.58 7.02 -9.46
N LEU A 185 13.28 6.00 -9.95
CA LEU A 185 12.65 4.74 -10.40
C LEU A 185 11.88 4.02 -9.30
N ASN A 186 12.40 4.09 -8.07
CA ASN A 186 11.75 3.49 -6.91
C ASN A 186 10.62 4.36 -6.34
N SER A 187 10.44 5.61 -6.77
CA SER A 187 9.40 6.51 -6.22
C SER A 187 8.55 7.11 -7.33
N PRO A 188 7.90 6.29 -8.17
CA PRO A 188 7.24 6.75 -9.39
C PRO A 188 6.04 7.67 -9.14
N THR A 189 5.42 7.57 -7.96
CA THR A 189 4.23 8.34 -7.59
C THR A 189 4.57 9.66 -6.88
N ASN A 190 5.82 9.85 -6.45
CA ASN A 190 6.28 11.01 -5.67
C ASN A 190 5.47 11.25 -4.37
N ILE A 191 4.81 10.21 -3.85
CA ILE A 191 4.06 10.26 -2.59
C ILE A 191 5.01 10.17 -1.40
N THR A 192 4.64 10.81 -0.30
CA THR A 192 5.30 10.59 1.00
C THR A 192 4.25 10.57 2.10
N ILE A 193 4.18 9.48 2.86
CA ILE A 193 3.33 9.37 4.05
C ILE A 193 4.16 9.67 5.29
N GLY A 194 3.74 10.67 6.08
CA GLY A 194 4.43 11.07 7.30
C GLY A 194 5.93 11.36 7.06
N ARG A 195 6.81 10.53 7.63
CA ARG A 195 8.28 10.65 7.49
C ARG A 195 8.89 9.63 6.52
N GLY A 196 8.11 9.16 5.55
CA GLY A 196 8.47 8.06 4.66
C GLY A 196 8.02 6.70 5.17
N TYR A 197 6.86 6.66 5.83
CA TYR A 197 6.17 5.44 6.26
C TYR A 197 5.28 4.91 5.14
N GLY A 198 4.77 3.69 5.31
CA GLY A 198 3.69 3.13 4.50
C GLY A 198 2.32 3.35 5.17
N LEU A 199 1.29 3.61 4.36
CA LEU A 199 -0.11 3.58 4.78
C LEU A 199 -0.73 2.23 4.40
N TRP A 200 -1.16 1.48 5.40
CA TRP A 200 -1.69 0.12 5.26
C TRP A 200 -3.19 0.14 5.52
N ILE A 201 -3.97 -0.29 4.54
CA ILE A 201 -5.44 -0.28 4.57
C ILE A 201 -5.94 -1.70 4.65
N PHE A 202 -6.72 -1.99 5.70
CA PHE A 202 -7.23 -3.32 6.02
C PHE A 202 -8.74 -3.38 5.87
N THR A 203 -9.26 -4.47 5.32
CA THR A 203 -10.70 -4.66 5.08
C THR A 203 -11.20 -5.99 5.61
N CYS A 204 -12.51 -6.08 5.83
CA CYS A 204 -13.13 -7.27 6.37
C CYS A 204 -13.32 -8.32 5.26
N PRO A 205 -12.84 -9.57 5.45
CA PRO A 205 -13.06 -10.64 4.48
C PRO A 205 -14.52 -11.14 4.43
N VAL A 206 -15.33 -10.80 5.45
CA VAL A 206 -16.73 -11.23 5.55
C VAL A 206 -17.68 -10.29 4.81
N SER A 207 -17.42 -8.99 4.82
CA SER A 207 -18.28 -8.00 4.18
C SER A 207 -17.51 -6.73 3.81
N HIS A 208 -17.61 -6.33 2.53
CA HIS A 208 -17.06 -5.07 2.02
C HIS A 208 -17.82 -3.82 2.50
N ASP A 209 -18.97 -3.99 3.17
CA ASP A 209 -19.75 -2.88 3.75
C ASP A 209 -19.24 -2.49 5.16
N HIS A 210 -18.46 -3.35 5.81
CA HIS A 210 -17.86 -3.02 7.09
C HIS A 210 -16.76 -1.96 6.93
N PRO A 211 -16.55 -1.10 7.95
CA PRO A 211 -15.51 -0.08 7.90
C PRO A 211 -14.13 -0.72 7.73
N HIS A 212 -13.32 -0.11 6.87
CA HIS A 212 -11.89 -0.40 6.80
C HIS A 212 -11.18 0.22 8.00
N GLN A 213 -9.99 -0.31 8.31
CA GLN A 213 -9.08 0.31 9.27
C GLN A 213 -7.75 0.61 8.58
N MET A 214 -6.99 1.54 9.16
CA MET A 214 -5.71 1.95 8.62
C MET A 214 -4.63 1.85 9.70
N SER A 215 -3.40 1.63 9.28
CA SER A 215 -2.21 1.71 10.12
C SER A 215 -1.08 2.37 9.34
N MET A 216 -0.26 3.16 10.03
CA MET A 216 0.96 3.74 9.46
C MET A 216 2.15 2.96 10.01
N GLN A 217 3.01 2.42 9.14
CA GLN A 217 4.13 1.55 9.50
C GLN A 217 5.42 1.89 8.78
#